data_AF-A0A095ZKH6-F1
#
_entry.id   AF-A0A095ZKH6-F1
#
_cell.length_a   1.000
_cell.length_b   1.000
_cell.length_c   1.000
_cell.angle_alpha   90.00
_cell.angle_beta   90.00
_cell.angle_gamma   90.00
#
_symmetry.space_group_name_H-M   'P 1'
#
loop_
_entity.id
_entity.type
_entity.pdbx_description
1 polymer ?
#
loop_
_entity_poly.entity_id
_entity_poly.type
_entity_poly.pdbx_seq_one_letter_code
_entity_poly.pdbx_strand_id
1 'polypeptide(L)'
;MSKKIPLIKASRANRPRNAFDLSQKHLFTAHAGMLLPVMTMDLIPHDHVSIQATDFMRCLPMNSAAFMSMRSVYEFFFVPYSQLWHPFDQFITGMNDYRSSLFSEKYNNKVPLAVPSFQRKLLSDYFVAPQSSDLFFKQKDIFGYTTATNFLRLLDLLGYGVYQNSDGSERNDSYKHNITTSERLSFFRLAAYQKIYSDFYRNSTYEAFDASSFSLDDVTTNTSILDVMLRFGQLRYRNAQLDYFTNLRPTPLFDLDDQSIWSFVNTPGYSDSLTIDSDTNAVNLHSDSGLLTVSSIRNAFALDKLLRITQRAGKTYAEQIKAHFGYEVSEGRDGRVNYLGGFDSNIQVGDVTQMSGTTASPESGVSIKHGGYLGRVTGKAQGSGSGHIEFDAHEHGVLMCIYSLVPDMQYDATRLDPFVTKLSRGDFFIPEFEDLGMQPLQTRFISDSGKQTEKFKGWQPRYSEYKTALDINHGQFANGQPLSYWSVGRGRSGETLDTFNIASLKINPKWLDSIFAVNYNGTQLTDCVFGGCQFNIQKVSDMSESGEPRI
;
A
#
# COMPACT_ATOMS: atom_id res chain seq x y z
N MET A 1 -14.37 -42.51 -37.67
CA MET A 1 -12.93 -42.76 -37.96
C MET A 1 -12.48 -43.97 -37.14
N SER A 2 -12.31 -45.13 -37.79
CA SER A 2 -11.69 -46.29 -37.14
C SER A 2 -10.22 -45.97 -36.89
N LYS A 3 -9.77 -46.00 -35.63
CA LYS A 3 -8.35 -45.79 -35.30
C LYS A 3 -7.66 -47.15 -35.22
N LYS A 4 -6.62 -47.33 -36.02
CA LYS A 4 -5.83 -48.57 -36.13
C LYS A 4 -5.06 -48.92 -34.83
N ILE A 5 -4.79 -47.93 -33.99
CA ILE A 5 -4.14 -48.08 -32.68
C ILE A 5 -4.92 -47.22 -31.67
N PRO A 6 -5.37 -47.78 -30.54
CA PRO A 6 -6.00 -46.98 -29.49
C PRO A 6 -4.95 -46.08 -28.83
N LEU A 7 -5.11 -44.77 -28.99
CA LEU A 7 -4.30 -43.78 -28.27
C LEU A 7 -4.89 -43.59 -26.88
N ILE A 8 -4.08 -43.76 -25.83
CA ILE A 8 -4.44 -43.39 -24.46
C ILE A 8 -4.46 -41.85 -24.43
N LYS A 9 -5.66 -41.25 -24.50
CA LYS A 9 -5.87 -39.82 -24.35
C LYS A 9 -6.57 -39.56 -23.03
N ALA A 10 -6.20 -38.48 -22.34
CA ALA A 10 -6.92 -38.04 -21.17
C ALA A 10 -8.40 -37.76 -21.53
N SER A 11 -9.33 -38.35 -20.77
CA SER A 11 -10.75 -38.02 -20.87
C SER A 11 -11.03 -36.72 -20.12
N ARG A 12 -11.85 -35.83 -20.70
CA ARG A 12 -12.32 -34.64 -19.98
C ARG A 12 -13.16 -35.07 -18.77
N ALA A 13 -12.84 -34.56 -17.58
CA ALA A 13 -13.67 -34.75 -16.40
C ALA A 13 -15.00 -34.00 -16.59
N ASN A 14 -16.13 -34.72 -16.49
CA ASN A 14 -17.46 -34.10 -16.54
C ASN A 14 -17.96 -33.91 -15.09
N ARG A 15 -17.74 -32.70 -14.55
CA ARG A 15 -18.12 -32.34 -13.18
C ARG A 15 -19.45 -31.56 -13.19
N PRO A 16 -20.33 -31.77 -12.19
CA PRO A 16 -21.50 -30.91 -12.03
C PRO A 16 -21.05 -29.49 -11.63
N ARG A 17 -21.73 -28.47 -12.15
CA ARG A 17 -21.47 -27.06 -11.86
C ARG A 17 -22.64 -26.50 -11.06
N ASN A 18 -22.40 -26.17 -9.79
CA ASN A 18 -23.43 -25.76 -8.84
C ASN A 18 -23.13 -24.36 -8.30
N ALA A 19 -24.17 -23.65 -7.87
CA ALA A 19 -24.07 -22.33 -7.26
C ALA A 19 -24.10 -22.44 -5.73
N PHE A 20 -23.13 -21.82 -5.07
CA PHE A 20 -23.00 -21.73 -3.63
C PHE A 20 -23.17 -20.28 -3.18
N ASP A 21 -23.99 -20.07 -2.16
CA ASP A 21 -24.10 -18.78 -1.47
C ASP A 21 -23.01 -18.69 -0.39
N LEU A 22 -22.09 -17.75 -0.56
CA LEU A 22 -20.99 -17.47 0.38
C LEU A 22 -21.16 -16.09 1.02
N SER A 23 -22.40 -15.58 1.06
CA SER A 23 -22.70 -14.27 1.62
C SER A 23 -22.30 -14.21 3.11
N GLN A 24 -21.56 -13.16 3.48
CA GLN A 24 -20.99 -12.99 4.81
C GLN A 24 -20.96 -11.53 5.23
N LYS A 25 -21.08 -11.28 6.53
CA LYS A 25 -21.00 -9.95 7.11
C LYS A 25 -19.79 -9.86 8.04
N HIS A 26 -18.92 -8.89 7.77
CA HIS A 26 -17.72 -8.63 8.55
C HIS A 26 -17.86 -7.30 9.28
N LEU A 27 -17.64 -7.33 10.59
CA LEU A 27 -17.56 -6.13 11.43
C LEU A 27 -16.09 -5.89 11.75
N PHE A 28 -15.59 -4.68 11.52
CA PHE A 28 -14.20 -4.35 11.76
C PHE A 28 -14.02 -2.90 12.17
N THR A 29 -12.85 -2.61 12.71
CA THR A 29 -12.37 -1.26 13.02
C THR A 29 -11.23 -0.90 12.08
N ALA A 30 -11.13 0.38 11.74
CA ALA A 30 -10.13 0.87 10.83
C ALA A 30 -9.74 2.30 11.15
N HIS A 31 -8.50 2.63 10.79
CA HIS A 31 -7.99 3.97 10.92
C HIS A 31 -7.45 4.48 9.58
N ALA A 32 -7.23 5.80 9.47
CA ALA A 32 -6.88 6.43 8.19
C ALA A 32 -5.59 5.86 7.61
N GLY A 33 -5.61 5.66 6.30
CA GLY A 33 -4.45 5.23 5.53
C GLY A 33 -4.10 3.76 5.62
N MET A 34 -4.63 2.99 6.58
CA MET A 34 -4.32 1.55 6.70
C MET A 34 -4.98 0.76 5.58
N LEU A 35 -4.24 -0.19 5.01
CA LEU A 35 -4.75 -1.17 4.06
C LEU A 35 -5.18 -2.41 4.83
N LEU A 36 -6.49 -2.65 4.94
CA LEU A 36 -7.04 -3.76 5.73
C LEU A 36 -7.69 -4.80 4.83
N PRO A 37 -7.29 -6.09 4.89
CA PRO A 37 -7.93 -7.15 4.10
C PRO A 37 -9.22 -7.61 4.79
N VAL A 38 -10.36 -7.03 4.41
CA VAL A 38 -11.65 -7.26 5.11
C VAL A 38 -12.31 -8.58 4.73
N MET A 39 -12.11 -9.02 3.49
CA MET A 39 -12.68 -10.27 2.99
C MET A 39 -11.62 -11.03 2.21
N THR A 40 -11.55 -12.34 2.46
CA THR A 40 -10.69 -13.28 1.74
C THR A 40 -11.49 -14.51 1.37
N MET A 41 -11.37 -14.98 0.13
CA MET A 41 -11.89 -16.28 -0.28
C MET A 41 -10.91 -17.00 -1.21
N ASP A 42 -10.80 -18.30 -1.02
CA ASP A 42 -9.93 -19.16 -1.82
C ASP A 42 -10.72 -19.69 -3.03
N LEU A 43 -10.15 -19.53 -4.22
CA LEU A 43 -10.76 -19.91 -5.49
C LEU A 43 -10.02 -21.07 -6.14
N ILE A 44 -10.77 -21.87 -6.89
CA ILE A 44 -10.25 -22.91 -7.77
C ILE A 44 -10.44 -22.52 -9.24
N PRO A 45 -9.71 -23.14 -10.18
CA PRO A 45 -9.92 -22.92 -11.60
C PRO A 45 -11.36 -23.21 -12.00
N HIS A 46 -11.88 -22.39 -12.92
CA HIS A 46 -13.26 -22.43 -13.42
C HIS A 46 -14.34 -22.03 -12.39
N ASP A 47 -13.95 -21.43 -11.27
CA ASP A 47 -14.89 -20.73 -10.39
C ASP A 47 -15.35 -19.42 -11.04
N HIS A 48 -16.65 -19.18 -10.98
CA HIS A 48 -17.26 -17.89 -11.30
C HIS A 48 -17.79 -17.26 -10.03
N VAL A 49 -17.40 -16.01 -9.76
CA VAL A 49 -17.72 -15.32 -8.50
C VAL A 49 -18.37 -13.97 -8.80
N SER A 50 -19.56 -13.78 -8.25
CA SER A 50 -20.30 -12.52 -8.27
C SER A 50 -20.41 -11.97 -6.85
N ILE A 51 -19.95 -10.74 -6.62
CA ILE A 51 -19.97 -10.09 -5.31
C ILE A 51 -20.72 -8.78 -5.41
N GLN A 52 -21.64 -8.59 -4.47
CA GLN A 52 -22.27 -7.31 -4.19
C GLN A 52 -21.93 -6.92 -2.75
N ALA A 53 -21.12 -5.89 -2.60
CA ALA A 53 -20.70 -5.40 -1.29
C ALA A 53 -21.51 -4.16 -0.90
N THR A 54 -21.97 -4.12 0.34
CA THR A 54 -22.61 -2.96 0.96
C THR A 54 -21.89 -2.62 2.24
N ASP A 55 -21.59 -1.34 2.43
CA ASP A 55 -20.88 -0.86 3.61
C ASP A 55 -21.75 0.05 4.47
N PHE A 56 -21.59 -0.08 5.79
CA PHE A 56 -22.14 0.82 6.78
C PHE A 56 -21.12 1.08 7.90
N MET A 57 -20.54 2.28 7.87
CA MET A 57 -19.47 2.69 8.78
C MET A 57 -19.87 3.87 9.66
N ARG A 58 -19.34 3.88 10.89
CA ARG A 58 -19.47 4.95 11.86
C ARG A 58 -18.08 5.38 12.32
N CYS A 59 -17.98 6.61 12.82
CA CYS A 59 -16.73 7.10 13.38
C CYS A 59 -16.82 7.25 14.91
N LEU A 60 -15.67 7.22 15.59
CA LEU A 60 -15.54 7.63 16.98
C LEU A 60 -16.01 9.09 17.17
N PRO A 61 -16.42 9.48 18.39
CA PRO A 61 -16.83 10.84 18.65
C PRO A 61 -15.71 11.84 18.31
N MET A 62 -16.06 12.85 17.53
CA MET A 62 -15.15 13.91 17.13
C MET A 62 -15.20 15.04 18.15
N ASN A 63 -14.07 15.71 18.36
CA ASN A 63 -13.91 16.85 19.28
C ASN A 63 -14.78 18.06 18.88
N SER A 64 -15.14 18.15 17.59
CA SER A 64 -16.09 19.11 17.01
C SER A 64 -16.81 18.56 15.77
N ALA A 65 -17.76 19.33 15.21
CA ALA A 65 -18.36 19.06 13.89
C ALA A 65 -17.41 19.50 12.76
N ALA A 66 -16.33 18.74 12.56
CA ALA A 66 -15.28 19.11 11.62
C ALA A 66 -15.78 19.21 10.15
N PHE A 67 -15.28 20.23 9.45
CA PHE A 67 -15.43 20.47 8.01
C PHE A 67 -14.48 19.57 7.23
N MET A 68 -14.74 18.27 7.24
CA MET A 68 -13.93 17.28 6.53
C MET A 68 -14.80 16.23 5.85
N SER A 69 -14.30 15.73 4.73
CA SER A 69 -14.85 14.59 4.03
C SER A 69 -13.81 13.48 4.04
N MET A 70 -14.26 12.24 4.26
CA MET A 70 -13.42 11.05 4.19
C MET A 70 -14.07 10.05 3.25
N ARG A 71 -13.24 9.34 2.48
CA ARG A 71 -13.70 8.33 1.55
C ARG A 71 -13.22 6.95 1.97
N SER A 72 -14.17 6.05 2.18
CA SER A 72 -13.95 4.61 2.33
C SER A 72 -13.84 3.98 0.95
N VAL A 73 -12.76 3.25 0.67
CA VAL A 73 -12.54 2.60 -0.63
C VAL A 73 -12.35 1.11 -0.42
N TYR A 74 -13.11 0.31 -1.17
CA TYR A 74 -13.05 -1.15 -1.18
C TYR A 74 -12.59 -1.62 -2.56
N GLU A 75 -11.49 -2.35 -2.62
CA GLU A 75 -10.89 -2.83 -3.87
C GLU A 75 -10.67 -4.33 -3.82
N PHE A 76 -11.05 -5.02 -4.90
CA PHE A 76 -10.97 -6.48 -4.99
C PHE A 76 -9.82 -6.90 -5.90
N PHE A 77 -9.05 -7.88 -5.42
CA PHE A 77 -7.85 -8.38 -6.07
C PHE A 77 -7.86 -9.90 -6.09
N PHE A 78 -7.43 -10.51 -7.21
CA PHE A 78 -7.21 -11.95 -7.30
C PHE A 78 -5.73 -12.27 -7.45
N VAL A 79 -5.19 -13.01 -6.48
CA VAL A 79 -3.79 -13.42 -6.37
C VAL A 79 -3.65 -14.91 -6.65
N PRO A 80 -3.11 -15.33 -7.80
CA PRO A 80 -2.84 -16.74 -8.07
C PRO A 80 -1.79 -17.32 -7.12
N TYR A 81 -1.98 -18.56 -6.65
CA TYR A 81 -1.01 -19.21 -5.75
C TYR A 81 0.34 -19.50 -6.43
N SER A 82 0.34 -19.68 -7.75
CA SER A 82 1.53 -19.84 -8.60
C SER A 82 2.48 -18.63 -8.51
N GLN A 83 1.96 -17.42 -8.23
CA GLN A 83 2.76 -16.19 -8.07
C GLN A 83 3.36 -16.03 -6.68
N LEU A 84 2.76 -16.66 -5.67
CA LEU A 84 3.25 -16.62 -4.29
C LEU A 84 4.27 -17.73 -4.04
N TRP A 85 4.03 -18.91 -4.63
CA TRP A 85 4.89 -20.09 -4.50
C TRP A 85 4.99 -20.79 -5.86
N HIS A 86 6.14 -20.64 -6.54
CA HIS A 86 6.30 -21.16 -7.90
C HIS A 86 6.13 -22.69 -8.02
N PRO A 87 6.54 -23.52 -7.03
CA PRO A 87 6.29 -24.97 -7.03
C PRO A 87 4.82 -25.39 -6.88
N PHE A 88 3.88 -24.45 -6.78
CA PHE A 88 2.45 -24.74 -6.57
C PHE A 88 1.85 -25.56 -7.72
N ASP A 89 2.26 -25.30 -8.97
CA ASP A 89 1.78 -26.05 -10.14
C ASP A 89 2.14 -27.54 -10.03
N GLN A 90 3.37 -27.85 -9.60
CA GLN A 90 3.84 -29.22 -9.37
C GLN A 90 3.11 -29.86 -8.19
N PHE A 91 2.87 -29.10 -7.11
CA PHE A 91 2.12 -29.55 -5.94
C PHE A 91 0.69 -29.99 -6.29
N ILE A 92 -0.05 -29.20 -7.07
CA ILE A 92 -1.43 -29.53 -7.46
C ILE A 92 -1.50 -30.63 -8.52
N THR A 93 -0.60 -30.62 -9.50
CA THR A 93 -0.62 -31.62 -10.59
C THR A 93 -0.08 -32.97 -10.18
N GLY A 94 0.69 -33.06 -9.09
CA GLY A 94 1.38 -34.28 -8.70
C GLY A 94 2.54 -34.66 -9.64
N MET A 95 3.01 -33.73 -10.47
CA MET A 95 4.07 -33.94 -11.46
C MET A 95 5.37 -33.27 -11.03
N ASN A 96 6.51 -33.80 -11.45
CA ASN A 96 7.85 -33.29 -11.10
C ASN A 96 8.50 -32.44 -12.21
N ASP A 97 7.69 -31.92 -13.14
CA ASP A 97 8.16 -31.07 -14.25
C ASP A 97 8.38 -29.63 -13.79
N TYR A 98 9.60 -29.33 -13.32
CA TYR A 98 10.01 -28.00 -12.87
C TYR A 98 10.55 -27.16 -14.03
N ARG A 99 10.09 -25.91 -14.15
CA ARG A 99 10.56 -24.95 -15.17
C ARG A 99 11.92 -24.29 -14.87
N SER A 100 12.47 -24.51 -13.67
CA SER A 100 13.73 -23.91 -13.21
C SER A 100 14.65 -24.98 -12.61
N SER A 101 15.93 -24.93 -12.95
CA SER A 101 16.96 -25.81 -12.40
C SER A 101 17.07 -25.67 -10.87
N LEU A 102 16.91 -24.45 -10.35
CA LEU A 102 16.96 -24.18 -8.90
C LEU A 102 15.86 -24.91 -8.14
N PHE A 103 14.63 -24.94 -8.66
CA PHE A 103 13.52 -25.67 -8.01
C PHE A 103 13.67 -27.19 -8.16
N SER A 104 14.13 -27.65 -9.33
CA SER A 104 14.43 -29.06 -9.58
C SER A 104 15.46 -29.61 -8.58
N GLU A 105 16.54 -28.86 -8.33
CA GLU A 105 17.56 -29.20 -7.33
C GLU A 105 17.01 -29.13 -5.91
N LYS A 106 16.27 -28.07 -5.56
CA LYS A 106 15.69 -27.89 -4.21
C LYS A 106 14.81 -29.06 -3.78
N TYR A 107 14.02 -29.61 -4.71
CA TYR A 107 13.12 -30.73 -4.42
C TYR A 107 13.67 -32.09 -4.85
N ASN A 108 14.93 -32.18 -5.28
CA ASN A 108 15.56 -33.40 -5.80
C ASN A 108 14.70 -34.11 -6.86
N ASN A 109 14.09 -33.35 -7.77
CA ASN A 109 13.14 -33.84 -8.80
C ASN A 109 11.93 -34.63 -8.26
N LYS A 110 11.54 -34.41 -6.99
CA LYS A 110 10.34 -34.97 -6.40
C LYS A 110 9.26 -33.91 -6.27
N VAL A 111 8.00 -34.32 -6.29
CA VAL A 111 6.86 -33.42 -6.10
C VAL A 111 6.85 -32.87 -4.66
N PRO A 112 6.55 -31.58 -4.43
CA PRO A 112 6.36 -31.07 -3.08
C PRO A 112 5.16 -31.76 -2.41
N LEU A 113 5.30 -32.17 -1.15
CA LEU A 113 4.23 -32.91 -0.44
C LEU A 113 3.30 -32.01 0.37
N ALA A 114 3.77 -30.81 0.74
CA ALA A 114 3.03 -29.88 1.57
C ALA A 114 3.35 -28.44 1.16
N VAL A 115 2.37 -27.57 1.35
CA VAL A 115 2.53 -26.12 1.15
C VAL A 115 3.35 -25.51 2.29
N PRO A 116 4.04 -24.38 2.04
CA PRO A 116 4.69 -23.61 3.09
C PRO A 116 3.72 -23.27 4.23
N SER A 117 4.11 -23.62 5.46
CA SER A 117 3.26 -23.46 6.65
C SER A 117 4.09 -23.22 7.92
N PHE A 118 3.48 -22.66 8.94
CA PHE A 118 4.05 -22.47 10.29
C PHE A 118 3.16 -23.09 11.36
N GLN A 119 3.73 -23.36 12.54
CA GLN A 119 2.96 -23.90 13.67
C GLN A 119 2.18 -22.80 14.39
N ARG A 120 0.88 -23.03 14.60
CA ARG A 120 0.00 -22.07 15.29
C ARG A 120 0.44 -21.83 16.74
N LYS A 121 0.89 -22.89 17.43
CA LYS A 121 1.31 -22.82 18.84
C LYS A 121 2.53 -21.95 19.08
N LEU A 122 3.53 -22.01 18.19
CA LEU A 122 4.70 -21.13 18.30
C LEU A 122 4.31 -19.65 18.20
N LEU A 123 3.33 -19.35 17.37
CA LEU A 123 2.80 -17.99 17.24
C LEU A 123 2.00 -17.56 18.49
N SER A 124 1.17 -18.44 19.07
CA SER A 124 0.46 -18.10 20.31
C SER A 124 1.42 -17.90 21.49
N ASP A 125 2.41 -18.76 21.65
CA ASP A 125 3.37 -18.69 22.76
C ASP A 125 4.20 -17.40 22.68
N TYR A 126 4.52 -16.94 21.47
CA TYR A 126 5.22 -15.69 21.21
C TYR A 126 4.48 -14.45 21.73
N PHE A 127 3.15 -14.43 21.62
CA PHE A 127 2.32 -13.30 22.06
C PHE A 127 1.87 -13.38 23.51
N VAL A 128 1.85 -14.57 24.11
CA VAL A 128 1.44 -14.77 25.51
C VAL A 128 2.59 -14.49 26.48
N ALA A 129 3.82 -14.87 26.15
CA ALA A 129 4.99 -14.62 27.00
C ALA A 129 6.02 -13.74 26.27
N PRO A 130 5.71 -12.44 26.04
CA PRO A 130 6.62 -11.55 25.33
C PRO A 130 7.92 -11.41 26.13
N GLN A 131 9.02 -11.93 25.61
CA GLN A 131 10.34 -11.67 26.18
C GLN A 131 10.67 -10.20 25.93
N SER A 132 10.88 -9.42 26.99
CA SER A 132 11.10 -7.96 26.93
C SER A 132 12.35 -7.55 26.12
N SER A 133 13.21 -8.53 25.79
CA SER A 133 14.39 -8.39 24.93
C SER A 133 14.12 -8.47 23.43
N ASP A 134 12.96 -8.97 23.00
CA ASP A 134 12.74 -9.36 21.60
C ASP A 134 12.61 -8.15 20.67
N LEU A 135 13.38 -8.21 19.57
CA LEU A 135 13.54 -7.15 18.58
C LEU A 135 12.20 -6.74 17.92
N PHE A 136 11.27 -7.68 17.80
CA PHE A 136 9.99 -7.48 17.10
C PHE A 136 9.02 -6.55 17.85
N PHE A 137 8.93 -6.63 19.19
CA PHE A 137 8.10 -5.72 19.98
C PHE A 137 8.69 -4.29 20.03
N LYS A 138 9.99 -4.15 19.74
CA LYS A 138 10.67 -2.86 19.60
C LYS A 138 10.60 -2.31 18.18
N GLN A 139 10.31 -3.16 17.19
CA GLN A 139 10.25 -2.74 15.81
C GLN A 139 9.02 -1.86 15.60
N LYS A 140 9.29 -0.73 14.95
CA LYS A 140 8.28 0.25 14.62
C LYS A 140 8.00 0.23 13.13
N ASP A 141 6.76 0.46 12.82
CA ASP A 141 6.26 0.69 11.48
C ASP A 141 6.77 2.04 10.93
N ILE A 142 6.51 2.30 9.66
CA ILE A 142 6.85 3.52 8.92
C ILE A 142 6.41 4.80 9.66
N PHE A 143 5.30 4.74 10.40
CA PHE A 143 4.76 5.85 11.20
C PHE A 143 5.09 5.80 12.70
N GLY A 144 5.91 4.85 13.14
CA GLY A 144 6.37 4.75 14.51
C GLY A 144 5.50 3.89 15.45
N TYR A 145 4.50 3.19 14.93
CA TYR A 145 3.63 2.29 15.70
C TYR A 145 4.23 0.89 15.85
N THR A 146 3.86 0.15 16.90
CA THR A 146 4.40 -1.19 17.16
C THR A 146 3.95 -2.18 16.08
N THR A 147 4.88 -2.92 15.47
CA THR A 147 4.54 -3.90 14.42
C THR A 147 3.74 -5.09 14.95
N ALA A 148 3.93 -5.47 16.22
CA ALA A 148 3.22 -6.59 16.84
C ALA A 148 1.70 -6.41 16.89
N THR A 149 1.22 -5.21 17.27
CA THR A 149 -0.23 -4.92 17.33
C THR A 149 -0.84 -4.89 15.94
N ASN A 150 -0.11 -4.31 14.98
CA ASN A 150 -0.48 -4.29 13.57
C ASN A 150 -0.54 -5.69 12.96
N PHE A 151 0.40 -6.57 13.31
CA PHE A 151 0.41 -7.94 12.83
C PHE A 151 -0.75 -8.76 13.41
N LEU A 152 -1.06 -8.61 14.70
CA LEU A 152 -2.22 -9.26 15.32
C LEU A 152 -3.54 -8.86 14.66
N ARG A 153 -3.70 -7.58 14.31
CA ARG A 153 -4.84 -7.10 13.53
C ARG A 153 -4.93 -7.81 12.18
N LEU A 154 -3.81 -7.94 11.49
CA LEU A 154 -3.75 -8.56 10.17
C LEU A 154 -4.06 -10.07 10.24
N LEU A 155 -3.62 -10.77 11.28
CA LEU A 155 -3.95 -12.18 11.52
C LEU A 155 -5.45 -12.39 11.75
N ASP A 156 -6.08 -11.52 12.54
CA ASP A 156 -7.52 -11.56 12.78
C ASP A 156 -8.31 -11.41 11.46
N LEU A 157 -8.02 -10.34 10.72
CA LEU A 157 -8.71 -10.01 9.46
C LEU A 157 -8.53 -11.08 8.37
N LEU A 158 -7.36 -11.73 8.29
CA LEU A 158 -7.11 -12.80 7.32
C LEU A 158 -7.62 -14.18 7.77
N GLY A 159 -8.17 -14.28 8.98
CA GLY A 159 -8.77 -15.50 9.52
C GLY A 159 -7.80 -16.48 10.16
N TYR A 160 -6.61 -16.03 10.59
CA TYR A 160 -5.66 -16.84 11.37
C TYR A 160 -6.01 -16.91 12.87
N GLY A 161 -7.03 -16.17 13.29
CA GLY A 161 -7.54 -16.14 14.67
C GLY A 161 -6.92 -15.04 15.51
N VAL A 162 -7.45 -14.87 16.71
CA VAL A 162 -7.11 -13.78 17.63
C VAL A 162 -6.31 -14.29 18.82
N TYR A 163 -5.16 -13.67 19.09
CA TYR A 163 -4.21 -14.11 20.12
C TYR A 163 -4.14 -13.18 21.34
N GLN A 164 -4.48 -11.89 21.18
CA GLN A 164 -4.56 -10.91 22.27
C GLN A 164 -5.86 -10.11 22.16
N ASN A 165 -6.25 -9.44 23.24
CA ASN A 165 -7.39 -8.52 23.23
C ASN A 165 -7.04 -7.21 22.51
N SER A 166 -8.05 -6.41 22.15
CA SER A 166 -7.89 -5.14 21.42
C SER A 166 -7.08 -4.08 22.18
N ASP A 167 -6.98 -4.21 23.51
CA ASP A 167 -6.17 -3.37 24.40
C ASP A 167 -4.72 -3.83 24.53
N GLY A 168 -4.36 -4.98 23.96
CA GLY A 168 -3.05 -5.62 24.10
C GLY A 168 -2.91 -6.47 25.36
N SER A 169 -3.97 -6.65 26.15
CA SER A 169 -3.97 -7.59 27.26
C SER A 169 -4.05 -9.05 26.78
N GLU A 170 -3.56 -9.96 27.61
CA GLU A 170 -3.68 -11.39 27.34
C GLU A 170 -5.14 -11.84 27.27
N ARG A 171 -5.43 -12.74 26.33
CA ARG A 171 -6.75 -13.37 26.20
C ARG A 171 -6.92 -14.46 27.28
N ASN A 172 -8.15 -14.64 27.78
CA ASN A 172 -8.47 -15.62 28.83
C ASN A 172 -7.86 -17.01 28.57
N ASP A 173 -7.34 -17.65 29.64
CA ASP A 173 -6.61 -18.92 29.58
C ASP A 173 -7.37 -20.07 28.91
N SER A 174 -8.71 -20.07 28.94
CA SER A 174 -9.54 -21.07 28.26
C SER A 174 -9.32 -21.10 26.74
N TYR A 175 -8.93 -19.98 26.11
CA TYR A 175 -8.61 -19.93 24.68
C TYR A 175 -7.22 -20.52 24.37
N LYS A 176 -6.31 -20.59 25.36
CA LYS A 176 -4.96 -21.15 25.21
C LYS A 176 -5.00 -22.69 25.12
N HIS A 177 -5.95 -23.35 25.79
CA HIS A 177 -6.07 -24.81 25.83
C HIS A 177 -6.58 -25.46 24.53
N ASN A 178 -7.21 -24.69 23.64
CA ASN A 178 -7.73 -25.21 22.36
C ASN A 178 -6.67 -25.25 21.24
N ILE A 179 -5.44 -24.78 21.49
CA ILE A 179 -4.36 -24.75 20.49
C ILE A 179 -3.50 -26.00 20.62
N THR A 180 -3.52 -26.86 19.60
CA THR A 180 -2.72 -28.09 19.57
C THR A 180 -1.32 -27.84 18.98
N THR A 181 -0.33 -28.63 19.42
CA THR A 181 1.07 -28.49 18.98
C THR A 181 1.27 -28.93 17.52
N SER A 182 0.35 -29.70 16.95
CA SER A 182 0.43 -30.23 15.57
C SER A 182 -0.26 -29.34 14.53
N GLU A 183 -1.04 -28.35 14.93
CA GLU A 183 -1.79 -27.49 14.02
C GLU A 183 -0.86 -26.56 13.23
N ARG A 184 -0.97 -26.59 11.90
CA ARG A 184 -0.18 -25.78 10.98
C ARG A 184 -1.07 -24.87 10.15
N LEU A 185 -0.59 -23.66 9.92
CA LEU A 185 -1.28 -22.61 9.17
C LEU A 185 -0.51 -22.30 7.88
N SER A 186 -1.22 -22.08 6.78
CA SER A 186 -0.63 -21.76 5.48
C SER A 186 -0.23 -20.28 5.38
N PHE A 187 0.78 -19.94 4.56
CA PHE A 187 1.21 -18.54 4.41
C PHE A 187 0.45 -17.74 3.35
N PHE A 188 -0.34 -18.39 2.50
CA PHE A 188 -0.79 -17.78 1.26
C PHE A 188 -1.57 -16.48 1.43
N ARG A 189 -2.45 -16.37 2.45
CA ARG A 189 -3.23 -15.14 2.66
C ARG A 189 -2.37 -13.97 3.12
N LEU A 190 -1.37 -14.22 3.98
CA LEU A 190 -0.38 -13.23 4.40
C LEU A 190 0.48 -12.75 3.22
N ALA A 191 0.97 -13.71 2.44
CA ALA A 191 1.78 -13.43 1.25
C ALA A 191 0.99 -12.68 0.18
N ALA A 192 -0.28 -13.05 -0.04
CA ALA A 192 -1.19 -12.37 -0.96
C ALA A 192 -1.37 -10.89 -0.60
N TYR A 193 -1.54 -10.57 0.69
CA TYR A 193 -1.64 -9.19 1.15
C TYR A 193 -0.39 -8.37 0.82
N GLN A 194 0.81 -8.90 1.11
CA GLN A 194 2.07 -8.23 0.78
C GLN A 194 2.26 -8.07 -0.74
N LYS A 195 1.83 -9.08 -1.51
CA LYS A 195 1.89 -9.05 -2.97
C LYS A 195 1.03 -7.94 -3.56
N ILE A 196 -0.23 -7.84 -3.13
CA ILE A 196 -1.16 -6.78 -3.57
C ILE A 196 -0.56 -5.40 -3.28
N TYR A 197 0.03 -5.22 -2.11
CA TYR A 197 0.75 -4.00 -1.77
C TYR A 197 1.88 -3.69 -2.76
N SER A 198 2.75 -4.68 -3.02
CA SER A 198 3.93 -4.49 -3.88
C SER A 198 3.60 -4.14 -5.33
N ASP A 199 2.45 -4.60 -5.82
CA ASP A 199 1.99 -4.41 -7.20
C ASP A 199 1.16 -3.12 -7.36
N PHE A 200 0.21 -2.83 -6.46
CA PHE A 200 -0.77 -1.75 -6.64
C PHE A 200 -0.54 -0.52 -5.77
N TYR A 201 -0.12 -0.68 -4.51
CA TYR A 201 -0.02 0.44 -3.57
C TYR A 201 1.41 0.95 -3.38
N ARG A 202 2.41 0.20 -3.82
CA ARG A 202 3.81 0.62 -3.81
C ARG A 202 4.00 1.86 -4.67
N ASN A 203 4.61 2.90 -4.10
CA ASN A 203 5.10 4.01 -4.91
C ASN A 203 6.37 3.58 -5.66
N SER A 204 6.21 3.12 -6.90
CA SER A 204 7.30 2.60 -7.72
C SER A 204 8.48 3.56 -7.86
N THR A 205 8.25 4.88 -7.75
CA THR A 205 9.32 5.89 -7.82
C THR A 205 10.28 5.79 -6.64
N TYR A 206 9.75 5.55 -5.43
CA TYR A 206 10.47 5.66 -4.16
C TYR A 206 10.75 4.33 -3.45
N GLU A 207 9.99 3.28 -3.77
CA GLU A 207 10.17 1.96 -3.19
C GLU A 207 10.64 0.96 -4.26
N ALA A 208 11.73 0.24 -3.97
CA ALA A 208 12.19 -0.87 -4.80
C ALA A 208 11.21 -2.06 -4.73
N PHE A 209 11.24 -2.95 -5.74
CA PHE A 209 10.36 -4.10 -5.77
C PHE A 209 10.98 -5.21 -4.92
N ASP A 210 10.49 -5.36 -3.69
CA ASP A 210 10.97 -6.40 -2.79
C ASP A 210 10.18 -7.70 -2.97
N ALA A 211 10.71 -8.58 -3.82
CA ALA A 211 10.15 -9.91 -4.04
C ALA A 211 10.24 -10.80 -2.80
N SER A 212 11.13 -10.50 -1.84
CA SER A 212 11.19 -11.27 -0.61
C SER A 212 9.89 -11.08 0.19
N SER A 213 9.39 -9.85 0.35
CA SER A 213 8.19 -9.55 1.15
C SER A 213 6.97 -10.46 0.93
N PHE A 214 6.77 -11.04 -0.27
CA PHE A 214 5.64 -11.92 -0.57
C PHE A 214 6.00 -13.34 -1.03
N SER A 215 7.20 -13.58 -1.57
CA SER A 215 7.53 -14.91 -2.13
C SER A 215 7.68 -15.96 -1.04
N LEU A 216 7.15 -17.16 -1.28
CA LEU A 216 7.20 -18.30 -0.36
C LEU A 216 8.23 -19.36 -0.77
N ASP A 217 8.98 -19.11 -1.83
CA ASP A 217 9.92 -20.07 -2.39
C ASP A 217 11.05 -20.43 -1.43
N ASP A 218 11.51 -19.49 -0.61
CA ASP A 218 12.58 -19.71 0.38
C ASP A 218 12.03 -20.39 1.65
N VAL A 219 10.76 -20.18 1.95
CA VAL A 219 10.13 -20.60 3.21
C VAL A 219 10.03 -22.13 3.28
N THR A 220 10.54 -22.70 4.36
CA THR A 220 10.45 -24.14 4.66
C THR A 220 9.51 -24.41 5.85
N THR A 221 9.23 -25.67 6.15
CA THR A 221 8.36 -26.04 7.28
C THR A 221 8.93 -25.68 8.66
N ASN A 222 10.23 -25.37 8.76
CA ASN A 222 10.92 -25.05 10.02
C ASN A 222 11.41 -23.59 10.08
N THR A 223 10.84 -22.70 9.27
CA THR A 223 11.24 -21.28 9.26
C THR A 223 10.94 -20.63 10.63
N SER A 224 11.83 -19.75 11.10
CA SER A 224 11.64 -19.07 12.38
C SER A 224 10.42 -18.16 12.32
N ILE A 225 9.63 -18.15 13.40
CA ILE A 225 8.40 -17.35 13.45
C ILE A 225 8.72 -15.84 13.38
N LEU A 226 9.85 -15.42 13.94
CA LEU A 226 10.28 -14.03 13.91
C LEU A 226 10.50 -13.52 12.47
N ASP A 227 11.18 -14.30 11.63
CA ASP A 227 11.44 -13.92 10.24
C ASP A 227 10.12 -13.84 9.44
N VAL A 228 9.24 -14.80 9.66
CA VAL A 228 7.86 -14.78 9.12
C VAL A 228 7.12 -13.50 9.52
N MET A 229 7.15 -13.13 10.80
CA MET A 229 6.44 -11.96 11.33
C MET A 229 7.01 -10.66 10.77
N LEU A 230 8.34 -10.59 10.63
CA LEU A 230 9.03 -9.42 10.09
C LEU A 230 8.77 -9.22 8.60
N ARG A 231 8.68 -10.32 7.84
CA ARG A 231 8.51 -10.31 6.39
C ARG A 231 7.05 -10.14 5.97
N PHE A 232 6.18 -11.01 6.49
CA PHE A 232 4.76 -11.07 6.08
C PHE A 232 3.83 -10.29 6.99
N GLY A 233 4.26 -9.97 8.21
CA GLY A 233 3.42 -9.36 9.24
C GLY A 233 3.37 -7.83 9.26
N GLN A 234 3.93 -7.16 8.24
CA GLN A 234 3.93 -5.70 8.16
C GLN A 234 2.57 -5.18 7.63
N LEU A 235 1.84 -4.44 8.46
CA LEU A 235 0.68 -3.68 7.99
C LEU A 235 1.14 -2.57 7.03
N ARG A 236 0.42 -2.38 5.93
CA ARG A 236 0.76 -1.41 4.89
C ARG A 236 -0.22 -0.25 4.88
N TYR A 237 0.22 0.87 4.29
CA TYR A 237 -0.57 2.09 4.16
C TYR A 237 -0.71 2.51 2.71
N ARG A 238 -1.82 3.16 2.42
CA ARG A 238 -2.13 3.75 1.12
C ARG A 238 -1.31 5.03 0.90
N ASN A 239 -0.95 5.28 -0.36
CA ASN A 239 -0.34 6.55 -0.76
C ASN A 239 -1.34 7.71 -0.57
N ALA A 240 -0.85 8.86 -0.18
CA ALA A 240 -1.65 10.07 -0.13
C ALA A 240 -2.04 10.53 -1.54
N GLN A 241 -3.12 11.30 -1.64
CA GLN A 241 -3.55 11.88 -2.91
C GLN A 241 -2.41 12.74 -3.51
N LEU A 242 -2.37 12.81 -4.85
CA LEU A 242 -1.40 13.63 -5.57
C LEU A 242 -1.67 15.10 -5.27
N ASP A 243 -0.61 15.77 -4.87
CA ASP A 243 -0.63 17.08 -4.25
C ASP A 243 0.75 17.74 -4.45
N TYR A 244 0.87 19.04 -4.18
CA TYR A 244 2.10 19.83 -4.37
C TYR A 244 3.31 19.21 -3.67
N PHE A 245 3.13 18.58 -2.50
CA PHE A 245 4.19 17.86 -1.79
C PHE A 245 4.38 16.40 -2.24
N THR A 246 3.32 15.68 -2.60
CA THR A 246 3.40 14.24 -2.91
C THR A 246 3.82 13.96 -4.36
N ASN A 247 3.80 14.98 -5.22
CA ASN A 247 4.23 14.90 -6.62
C ASN A 247 5.74 15.14 -6.83
N LEU A 248 6.54 15.06 -5.77
CA LEU A 248 7.99 15.25 -5.88
C LEU A 248 8.67 14.03 -6.50
N ARG A 249 9.83 14.26 -7.10
CA ARG A 249 10.81 13.25 -7.51
C ARG A 249 12.07 13.33 -6.63
N PRO A 250 12.74 12.19 -6.34
CA PRO A 250 13.97 12.20 -5.54
C PRO A 250 15.13 12.84 -6.32
N THR A 251 15.18 12.63 -7.64
CA THR A 251 16.21 13.16 -8.54
C THR A 251 15.56 13.93 -9.69
N PRO A 252 16.27 14.91 -10.29
CA PRO A 252 15.72 15.75 -11.34
C PRO A 252 15.70 15.05 -12.70
N LEU A 253 16.65 14.12 -12.95
CA LEU A 253 16.82 13.50 -14.25
C LEU A 253 17.09 11.99 -14.26
N PHE A 254 17.82 11.30 -13.35
CA PHE A 254 17.88 9.81 -13.20
C PHE A 254 18.92 9.38 -12.15
N ASP A 255 18.98 8.09 -11.79
CA ASP A 255 20.17 7.38 -11.27
C ASP A 255 20.07 5.96 -11.85
N LEU A 256 20.97 5.61 -12.77
CA LEU A 256 21.00 4.32 -13.47
C LEU A 256 22.36 3.68 -13.22
N ASP A 257 22.38 2.37 -13.04
CA ASP A 257 23.63 1.62 -12.89
C ASP A 257 24.48 1.78 -14.15
N ASP A 258 25.51 2.61 -14.02
CA ASP A 258 26.27 3.24 -15.10
C ASP A 258 26.73 2.25 -16.16
N GLN A 259 27.12 1.04 -15.76
CA GLN A 259 27.93 0.12 -16.55
C GLN A 259 27.26 -0.44 -17.82
N SER A 260 25.93 -0.41 -17.92
CA SER A 260 25.21 -1.07 -19.03
C SER A 260 25.05 -0.22 -20.29
N ILE A 261 25.07 1.11 -20.17
CA ILE A 261 24.81 2.04 -21.28
C ILE A 261 26.12 2.46 -21.98
N TRP A 262 27.25 2.50 -21.25
CA TRP A 262 28.57 2.90 -21.76
C TRP A 262 29.07 2.08 -22.97
N SER A 263 28.66 0.82 -23.07
CA SER A 263 29.08 -0.11 -24.12
C SER A 263 28.65 0.31 -25.54
N PHE A 264 27.51 0.99 -25.67
CA PHE A 264 26.93 1.30 -26.98
C PHE A 264 27.32 2.67 -27.54
N VAL A 265 27.90 3.55 -26.71
CA VAL A 265 28.14 4.96 -27.07
C VAL A 265 29.59 5.23 -27.48
N ASN A 266 30.53 4.38 -27.08
CA ASN A 266 31.93 4.52 -27.42
C ASN A 266 32.20 4.10 -28.87
N THR A 267 32.39 5.09 -29.74
CA THR A 267 32.90 4.86 -31.10
C THR A 267 34.39 4.51 -30.99
N PRO A 268 34.88 3.38 -31.52
CA PRO A 268 36.29 3.03 -31.39
C PRO A 268 37.17 4.07 -32.09
N GLY A 269 38.04 4.75 -31.33
CA GLY A 269 39.10 5.62 -31.89
C GLY A 269 39.05 7.12 -31.53
N TYR A 270 38.13 7.59 -30.70
CA TYR A 270 38.13 8.96 -30.17
C TYR A 270 38.06 8.97 -28.64
N SER A 271 38.85 9.82 -27.99
CA SER A 271 38.87 10.07 -26.53
C SER A 271 37.77 11.07 -26.10
N ASP A 272 36.54 10.84 -26.56
CA ASP A 272 35.36 11.60 -26.13
C ASP A 272 34.62 10.71 -25.13
N SER A 273 34.62 11.11 -23.86
CA SER A 273 33.90 10.38 -22.81
C SER A 273 32.60 11.11 -22.53
N LEU A 274 31.49 10.49 -22.94
CA LEU A 274 30.22 10.80 -22.32
C LEU A 274 30.32 10.28 -20.87
N THR A 275 29.86 11.04 -19.88
CA THR A 275 29.85 10.62 -18.47
C THR A 275 28.53 11.04 -17.85
N ILE A 276 27.93 10.17 -17.04
CA ILE A 276 26.82 10.52 -16.17
C ILE A 276 27.47 11.00 -14.88
N ASP A 277 27.23 12.26 -14.53
CA ASP A 277 27.66 12.75 -13.22
C ASP A 277 26.59 12.40 -12.19
N SER A 278 26.92 11.49 -11.28
CA SER A 278 26.02 10.99 -10.23
C SER A 278 25.56 12.08 -9.26
N ASP A 279 26.31 13.19 -9.14
CA ASP A 279 25.96 14.29 -8.23
C ASP A 279 24.96 15.27 -8.85
N THR A 280 25.03 15.48 -10.18
CA THR A 280 24.13 16.40 -10.90
C THR A 280 23.06 15.69 -11.73
N ASN A 281 23.18 14.38 -11.95
CA ASN A 281 22.36 13.56 -12.83
C ASN A 281 22.19 14.18 -14.22
N ALA A 282 23.25 14.84 -14.70
CA ALA A 282 23.35 15.43 -16.02
C ALA A 282 24.19 14.55 -16.94
N VAL A 283 23.80 14.49 -18.21
CA VAL A 283 24.61 13.88 -19.26
C VAL A 283 25.72 14.87 -19.60
N ASN A 284 26.91 14.64 -19.06
CA ASN A 284 28.07 15.48 -19.30
C ASN A 284 28.85 14.95 -20.50
N LEU A 285 29.05 15.82 -21.49
CA LEU A 285 29.87 15.56 -22.66
C LEU A 285 31.25 16.16 -22.41
N HIS A 286 32.22 15.33 -22.07
CA HIS A 286 33.57 15.78 -21.73
C HIS A 286 34.54 15.54 -22.89
N SER A 287 35.03 16.63 -23.48
CA SER A 287 36.10 16.60 -24.49
C SER A 287 37.37 17.24 -23.94
N ASP A 288 38.40 16.43 -23.75
CA ASP A 288 39.74 16.84 -23.30
C ASP A 288 40.44 17.79 -24.30
N SER A 289 39.96 17.83 -25.55
CA SER A 289 40.51 18.66 -26.63
C SER A 289 39.63 19.87 -27.02
N GLY A 290 38.48 20.05 -26.38
CA GLY A 290 37.52 21.12 -26.69
C GLY A 290 36.81 20.99 -28.05
N LEU A 291 37.11 19.95 -28.84
CA LEU A 291 36.37 19.62 -30.06
C LEU A 291 35.28 18.60 -29.73
N LEU A 292 34.02 18.97 -30.01
CA LEU A 292 32.84 18.11 -29.90
C LEU A 292 32.48 17.57 -31.28
N THR A 293 32.33 16.26 -31.41
CA THR A 293 31.92 15.66 -32.68
C THR A 293 30.40 15.74 -32.83
N VAL A 294 29.92 15.92 -34.06
CA VAL A 294 28.46 15.92 -34.33
C VAL A 294 27.83 14.56 -33.97
N SER A 295 28.61 13.48 -33.99
CA SER A 295 28.17 12.16 -33.57
C SER A 295 27.94 12.09 -32.06
N SER A 296 28.83 12.66 -31.25
CA SER A 296 28.67 12.66 -29.80
C SER A 296 27.55 13.57 -29.32
N ILE A 297 27.30 14.69 -30.01
CA ILE A 297 26.09 15.52 -29.80
C ILE A 297 24.81 14.74 -30.13
N ARG A 298 24.76 14.02 -31.27
CA ARG A 298 23.61 13.18 -31.62
C ARG A 298 23.38 12.05 -30.61
N ASN A 299 24.46 11.43 -30.13
CA ASN A 299 24.40 10.39 -29.12
C ASN A 299 23.90 10.94 -27.77
N ALA A 300 24.36 12.14 -27.37
CA ALA A 300 23.89 12.81 -26.17
C ALA A 300 22.39 13.14 -26.23
N PHE A 301 21.89 13.69 -27.35
CA PHE A 301 20.45 13.95 -27.54
C PHE A 301 19.62 12.67 -27.58
N ALA A 302 20.12 11.61 -28.22
CA ALA A 302 19.44 10.31 -28.26
C ALA A 302 19.35 9.68 -26.86
N LEU A 303 20.42 9.82 -26.06
CA LEU A 303 20.48 9.32 -24.69
C LEU A 303 19.57 10.14 -23.77
N ASP A 304 19.58 11.47 -23.83
CA ASP A 304 18.63 12.32 -23.09
C ASP A 304 17.17 11.98 -23.46
N LYS A 305 16.86 11.81 -24.75
CA LYS A 305 15.52 11.39 -25.18
C LYS A 305 15.13 10.02 -24.64
N LEU A 306 16.04 9.05 -24.67
CA LEU A 306 15.81 7.70 -24.14
C LEU A 306 15.50 7.79 -22.64
N LEU A 307 16.34 8.47 -21.87
CA LEU A 307 16.19 8.60 -20.42
C LEU A 307 14.88 9.31 -20.05
N ARG A 308 14.52 10.38 -20.76
CA ARG A 308 13.22 11.06 -20.56
C ARG A 308 12.03 10.15 -20.84
N ILE A 309 12.10 9.27 -21.85
CA ILE A 309 11.02 8.32 -22.16
C ILE A 309 10.94 7.21 -21.11
N THR A 310 12.07 6.59 -20.76
CA THR A 310 12.15 5.54 -19.73
C THR A 310 11.60 6.02 -18.38
N GLN A 311 11.77 7.31 -18.05
CA GLN A 311 11.27 7.89 -16.81
C GLN A 311 9.79 8.25 -16.81
N ARG A 312 9.26 8.64 -17.97
CA ARG A 312 7.81 8.89 -18.11
C ARG A 312 7.04 7.58 -18.10
N ALA A 313 7.66 6.52 -18.61
CA ALA A 313 7.14 5.16 -18.53
C ALA A 313 7.18 4.66 -17.08
N GLY A 314 6.16 3.91 -16.66
CA GLY A 314 6.23 3.23 -15.37
C GLY A 314 7.35 2.19 -15.34
N LYS A 315 7.81 1.80 -14.15
CA LYS A 315 8.98 0.89 -13.98
C LYS A 315 8.71 -0.53 -14.44
N THR A 316 7.50 -0.82 -14.89
CA THR A 316 7.11 -2.17 -15.23
C THR A 316 7.44 -2.50 -16.67
N TYR A 317 7.74 -3.77 -16.98
CA TYR A 317 8.16 -4.18 -18.31
C TYR A 317 7.12 -3.82 -19.39
N ALA A 318 5.84 -4.07 -19.13
CA ALA A 318 4.77 -3.72 -20.06
C ALA A 318 4.68 -2.20 -20.33
N GLU A 319 4.85 -1.37 -19.29
CA GLU A 319 4.81 0.09 -19.43
C GLU A 319 6.06 0.64 -20.12
N GLN A 320 7.24 0.09 -19.81
CA GLN A 320 8.50 0.43 -20.48
C GLN A 320 8.44 0.07 -21.97
N ILE A 321 7.96 -1.12 -22.31
CA ILE A 321 7.83 -1.56 -23.70
C ILE A 321 6.80 -0.70 -24.44
N LYS A 322 5.66 -0.39 -23.81
CA LYS A 322 4.67 0.53 -24.39
C LYS A 322 5.26 1.91 -24.64
N ALA A 323 6.08 2.44 -23.73
CA ALA A 323 6.66 3.77 -23.87
C ALA A 323 7.80 3.84 -24.90
N HIS A 324 8.66 2.83 -24.97
CA HIS A 324 9.77 2.78 -25.92
C HIS A 324 9.36 2.32 -27.31
N PHE A 325 8.46 1.35 -27.40
CA PHE A 325 8.13 0.65 -28.63
C PHE A 325 6.67 0.80 -29.08
N GLY A 326 5.80 1.42 -28.27
CA GLY A 326 4.42 1.75 -28.66
C GLY A 326 3.45 0.56 -28.75
N TYR A 327 3.88 -0.66 -28.39
CA TYR A 327 3.02 -1.84 -28.37
C TYR A 327 2.80 -2.34 -26.93
N GLU A 328 1.59 -2.83 -26.67
CA GLU A 328 1.24 -3.42 -25.38
C GLU A 328 1.60 -4.91 -25.36
N VAL A 329 2.21 -5.38 -24.27
CA VAL A 329 2.55 -6.79 -24.08
C VAL A 329 1.43 -7.45 -23.26
N SER A 330 0.95 -8.61 -23.70
CA SER A 330 -0.11 -9.36 -23.01
C SER A 330 0.37 -9.85 -21.64
N GLU A 331 -0.40 -9.49 -20.61
CA GLU A 331 -0.09 -9.62 -19.17
C GLU A 331 -0.33 -11.04 -18.62
N GLY A 332 -0.25 -12.08 -19.46
CA GLY A 332 -0.71 -13.43 -19.12
C GLY A 332 0.16 -14.22 -18.14
N ARG A 333 1.31 -13.69 -17.69
CA ARG A 333 2.20 -14.34 -16.71
C ARG A 333 3.21 -13.39 -16.04
N ASP A 334 2.99 -12.07 -16.09
CA ASP A 334 3.94 -11.03 -15.60
C ASP A 334 4.07 -10.97 -14.06
N GLY A 335 3.60 -12.01 -13.35
CA GLY A 335 3.67 -12.08 -11.89
C GLY A 335 2.90 -10.97 -11.18
N ARG A 336 1.93 -10.32 -11.84
CA ARG A 336 1.05 -9.30 -11.24
C ARG A 336 -0.30 -9.86 -10.82
N VAL A 337 -0.86 -9.26 -9.78
CA VAL A 337 -2.20 -9.53 -9.29
C VAL A 337 -3.26 -8.93 -10.20
N ASN A 338 -4.40 -9.62 -10.37
CA ASN A 338 -5.50 -9.11 -11.19
C ASN A 338 -6.39 -8.18 -10.37
N TYR A 339 -6.55 -6.93 -10.80
CA TYR A 339 -7.54 -5.99 -10.23
C TYR A 339 -8.92 -6.28 -10.82
N LEU A 340 -9.91 -6.45 -9.95
CA LEU A 340 -11.26 -6.87 -10.34
C LEU A 340 -12.32 -5.78 -10.22
N GLY A 341 -11.89 -4.58 -9.80
CA GLY A 341 -12.76 -3.44 -9.54
C GLY A 341 -12.89 -3.11 -8.06
N GLY A 342 -13.60 -2.03 -7.78
CA GLY A 342 -13.82 -1.51 -6.44
C GLY A 342 -14.91 -0.46 -6.43
N PHE A 343 -15.34 -0.07 -5.23
CA PHE A 343 -16.29 1.01 -5.03
C PHE A 343 -15.81 1.94 -3.92
N ASP A 344 -16.22 3.20 -4.03
CA ASP A 344 -15.94 4.21 -3.04
C ASP A 344 -17.23 4.70 -2.37
N SER A 345 -17.14 4.99 -1.08
CA SER A 345 -18.24 5.53 -0.28
C SER A 345 -17.76 6.74 0.50
N ASN A 346 -18.53 7.83 0.44
CA ASN A 346 -18.20 9.06 1.16
C ASN A 346 -18.77 9.01 2.58
N ILE A 347 -17.99 9.42 3.57
CA ILE A 347 -18.40 9.53 4.97
C ILE A 347 -18.82 10.99 5.22
N GLN A 348 -20.08 11.21 5.55
CA GLN A 348 -20.63 12.53 5.87
C GLN A 348 -20.59 12.76 7.38
N VAL A 349 -20.11 13.93 7.80
CA VAL A 349 -20.09 14.37 9.20
C VAL A 349 -21.32 15.24 9.48
N GLY A 350 -22.20 14.79 10.38
CA GLY A 350 -23.30 15.58 10.93
C GLY A 350 -22.95 16.15 12.30
N ASP A 351 -23.67 17.18 12.74
CA ASP A 351 -23.47 17.83 14.04
C ASP A 351 -24.41 17.29 15.13
N VAL A 352 -23.91 17.31 16.37
CA VAL A 352 -24.66 16.95 17.57
C VAL A 352 -24.40 18.02 18.63
N THR A 353 -25.45 18.71 19.06
CA THR A 353 -25.37 19.77 20.07
C THR A 353 -25.49 19.18 21.48
N GLN A 354 -24.53 19.48 22.36
CA GLN A 354 -24.57 19.07 23.76
C GLN A 354 -25.59 19.93 24.53
N MET A 355 -26.65 19.29 25.05
CA MET A 355 -27.77 19.94 25.75
C MET A 355 -27.60 20.06 27.29
N SER A 356 -26.47 19.60 27.84
CA SER A 356 -26.14 19.72 29.27
C SER A 356 -24.63 19.82 29.48
N GLY A 357 -24.14 20.81 30.23
CA GLY A 357 -22.71 21.02 30.50
C GLY A 357 -22.33 20.71 31.95
N THR A 358 -21.14 20.15 32.17
CA THR A 358 -20.53 20.04 33.51
C THR A 358 -19.37 21.02 33.58
N THR A 359 -19.54 22.09 34.38
CA THR A 359 -18.47 23.05 34.64
C THR A 359 -17.44 22.42 35.58
N ALA A 360 -16.32 21.93 35.04
CA ALA A 360 -15.14 21.67 35.85
C ALA A 360 -14.46 23.02 36.18
N SER A 361 -14.37 23.35 37.46
CA SER A 361 -13.71 24.57 37.97
C SER A 361 -12.19 24.50 37.72
N PRO A 362 -11.49 25.64 37.47
CA PRO A 362 -10.07 25.65 37.15
C PRO A 362 -9.23 25.54 38.42
N GLU A 363 -9.04 24.33 38.94
CA GLU A 363 -7.99 24.07 39.92
C GLU A 363 -7.09 22.91 39.45
N SER A 364 -5.79 23.22 39.35
CA SER A 364 -4.66 22.36 38.96
C SER A 364 -4.51 22.02 37.48
N GLY A 365 -3.80 22.87 36.72
CA GLY A 365 -2.85 22.47 35.67
C GLY A 365 -3.35 21.71 34.41
N VAL A 366 -4.63 21.39 34.32
CA VAL A 366 -5.21 20.71 33.15
C VAL A 366 -5.57 21.75 32.09
N SER A 367 -4.95 21.63 30.91
CA SER A 367 -5.25 22.46 29.74
C SER A 367 -6.76 22.50 29.46
N ILE A 368 -7.29 23.71 29.22
CA ILE A 368 -8.70 24.05 28.91
C ILE A 368 -9.23 23.32 27.65
N LYS A 369 -8.44 22.44 27.02
CA LYS A 369 -8.83 21.58 25.90
C LYS A 369 -10.01 20.61 26.17
N HIS A 370 -10.47 20.42 27.41
CA HIS A 370 -11.50 19.42 27.75
C HIS A 370 -12.69 19.92 28.61
N GLY A 371 -12.89 21.23 28.77
CA GLY A 371 -14.07 21.76 29.49
C GLY A 371 -15.38 21.51 28.74
N GLY A 372 -16.33 20.78 29.34
CA GLY A 372 -17.65 20.50 28.76
C GLY A 372 -18.62 21.67 28.91
N TYR A 373 -18.53 22.66 28.03
CA TYR A 373 -19.44 23.81 28.00
C TYR A 373 -20.79 23.44 27.34
N LEU A 374 -21.89 23.96 27.89
CA LEU A 374 -23.23 23.86 27.30
C LEU A 374 -23.24 24.55 25.91
N GLY A 375 -23.84 23.90 24.90
CA GLY A 375 -23.84 24.43 23.52
C GLY A 375 -22.63 24.04 22.68
N ARG A 376 -21.75 23.16 23.18
CA ARG A 376 -20.68 22.56 22.38
C ARG A 376 -21.27 21.66 21.28
N VAL A 377 -20.74 21.79 20.07
CA VAL A 377 -21.12 20.97 18.92
C VAL A 377 -20.05 19.89 18.72
N THR A 378 -20.45 18.63 18.77
CA THR A 378 -19.60 17.46 18.45
C THR A 378 -20.06 16.87 17.13
N GLY A 379 -19.12 16.42 16.30
CA GLY A 379 -19.44 15.74 15.05
C GLY A 379 -19.75 14.27 15.27
N LYS A 380 -20.76 13.75 14.56
CA LYS A 380 -20.99 12.33 14.36
C LYS A 380 -21.02 12.04 12.86
N ALA A 381 -20.11 11.20 12.42
CA ALA A 381 -20.00 10.83 11.01
C ALA A 381 -20.62 9.46 10.71
N GLN A 382 -21.30 9.36 9.57
CA GLN A 382 -21.86 8.11 9.03
C GLN A 382 -21.64 8.05 7.51
N GLY A 383 -21.38 6.85 6.99
CA GLY A 383 -21.24 6.60 5.56
C GLY A 383 -21.87 5.27 5.16
N SER A 384 -22.50 5.23 3.98
CA SER A 384 -22.95 3.99 3.35
C SER A 384 -22.74 4.02 1.84
N GLY A 385 -22.33 2.90 1.25
CA GLY A 385 -22.12 2.76 -0.19
C GLY A 385 -22.31 1.31 -0.65
N SER A 386 -22.53 1.13 -1.96
CA SER A 386 -22.71 -0.18 -2.58
C SER A 386 -21.97 -0.29 -3.92
N GLY A 387 -21.47 -1.48 -4.23
CA GLY A 387 -20.77 -1.79 -5.48
C GLY A 387 -20.93 -3.25 -5.90
N HIS A 388 -20.74 -3.53 -7.19
CA HIS A 388 -20.86 -4.87 -7.78
C HIS A 388 -19.62 -5.22 -8.64
N ILE A 389 -19.11 -6.45 -8.49
CA ILE A 389 -18.02 -7.02 -9.30
C ILE A 389 -18.34 -8.46 -9.72
N GLU A 390 -17.83 -8.88 -10.89
CA GLU A 390 -17.99 -10.22 -11.46
C GLU A 390 -16.65 -10.71 -12.01
N PHE A 391 -16.23 -11.95 -11.69
CA PHE A 391 -14.93 -12.50 -12.11
C PHE A 391 -14.94 -14.03 -12.29
N ASP A 392 -14.24 -14.50 -13.33
CA ASP A 392 -13.96 -15.91 -13.61
C ASP A 392 -12.50 -16.26 -13.26
N ALA A 393 -12.29 -17.17 -12.30
CA ALA A 393 -10.97 -17.64 -11.92
C ALA A 393 -10.45 -18.70 -12.90
N HIS A 394 -9.34 -18.43 -13.60
CA HIS A 394 -8.69 -19.40 -14.48
C HIS A 394 -7.62 -20.27 -13.79
N GLU A 395 -7.18 -19.88 -12.59
CA GLU A 395 -6.16 -20.56 -11.79
C GLU A 395 -6.59 -20.65 -10.31
N HIS A 396 -5.88 -21.44 -9.50
CA HIS A 396 -6.09 -21.41 -8.05
C HIS A 396 -5.49 -20.12 -7.48
N GLY A 397 -6.23 -19.43 -6.60
CA GLY A 397 -5.76 -18.19 -5.99
C GLY A 397 -6.68 -17.62 -4.93
N VAL A 398 -6.29 -16.50 -4.33
CA VAL A 398 -7.05 -15.80 -3.28
C VAL A 398 -7.70 -14.58 -3.90
N LEU A 399 -9.02 -14.48 -3.76
CA LEU A 399 -9.75 -13.24 -3.95
C LEU A 399 -9.79 -12.48 -2.63
N MET A 400 -9.25 -11.27 -2.61
CA MET A 400 -9.12 -10.43 -1.42
C MET A 400 -9.73 -9.05 -1.66
N CYS A 401 -10.54 -8.57 -0.72
CA CYS A 401 -11.02 -7.20 -0.67
C CYS A 401 -10.18 -6.40 0.33
N ILE A 402 -9.58 -5.30 -0.13
CA ILE A 402 -8.83 -4.37 0.71
C ILE A 402 -9.66 -3.11 0.93
N TYR A 403 -9.88 -2.78 2.20
CA TYR A 403 -10.45 -1.53 2.66
C TYR A 403 -9.36 -0.50 2.94
N SER A 404 -9.64 0.77 2.62
CA SER A 404 -8.88 1.90 3.14
C SER A 404 -9.76 3.11 3.39
N LEU A 405 -9.36 3.93 4.35
CA LEU A 405 -9.96 5.23 4.63
C LEU A 405 -9.02 6.36 4.18
N VAL A 406 -9.49 7.19 3.25
CA VAL A 406 -8.74 8.32 2.67
C VAL A 406 -9.41 9.63 3.07
N PRO A 407 -8.78 10.45 3.93
CA PRO A 407 -9.28 11.80 4.22
C PRO A 407 -8.93 12.77 3.07
N ASP A 408 -9.80 13.75 2.83
CA ASP A 408 -9.46 14.89 1.98
C ASP A 408 -8.51 15.82 2.73
N MET A 409 -7.39 16.16 2.08
CA MET A 409 -6.26 16.82 2.73
C MET A 409 -6.21 18.32 2.42
N GLN A 410 -5.99 19.14 3.44
CA GLN A 410 -5.78 20.58 3.30
C GLN A 410 -4.41 20.99 3.87
N TYR A 411 -3.90 22.15 3.47
CA TYR A 411 -2.71 22.77 4.04
C TYR A 411 -3.07 23.82 5.09
N ASP A 412 -2.15 24.09 6.00
CA ASP A 412 -2.26 25.24 6.90
C ASP A 412 -1.69 26.51 6.28
N ALA A 413 -2.26 27.66 6.65
CA ALA A 413 -1.75 28.98 6.29
C ALA A 413 -0.36 29.31 6.89
N THR A 414 0.22 28.41 7.68
CA THR A 414 1.62 28.51 8.12
C THR A 414 2.60 28.35 6.97
N ARG A 415 2.19 27.80 5.82
CA ARG A 415 3.05 27.72 4.64
C ARG A 415 3.23 29.09 3.99
N LEU A 416 4.34 29.26 3.27
CA LEU A 416 4.52 30.40 2.39
C LEU A 416 3.97 30.09 0.99
N ASP A 417 3.24 31.04 0.40
CA ASP A 417 2.82 30.93 -1.00
C ASP A 417 4.05 31.08 -1.93
N PRO A 418 4.33 30.09 -2.82
CA PRO A 418 5.42 30.18 -3.79
C PRO A 418 5.41 31.45 -4.66
N PHE A 419 4.24 32.03 -4.92
CA PHE A 419 4.16 33.27 -5.70
C PHE A 419 4.72 34.49 -4.97
N VAL A 420 4.63 34.51 -3.64
CA VAL A 420 5.09 35.64 -2.81
C VAL A 420 6.63 35.72 -2.80
N THR A 421 7.33 34.62 -3.08
CA THR A 421 8.80 34.59 -3.17
C THR A 421 9.38 34.98 -4.52
N LYS A 422 8.56 35.29 -5.52
CA LYS A 422 9.05 35.68 -6.85
C LYS A 422 9.48 37.13 -6.83
N LEU A 423 10.80 37.35 -6.79
CA LEU A 423 11.38 38.69 -6.68
C LEU A 423 12.08 39.10 -7.98
N SER A 424 12.77 38.16 -8.63
CA SER A 424 13.53 38.42 -9.85
C SER A 424 12.72 38.06 -11.08
N ARG A 425 13.07 38.66 -12.22
CA ARG A 425 12.43 38.35 -13.52
C ARG A 425 12.48 36.86 -13.85
N GLY A 426 13.54 36.15 -13.45
CA GLY A 426 13.72 34.71 -13.72
C GLY A 426 12.83 33.78 -12.89
N ASP A 427 12.21 34.28 -11.81
CA ASP A 427 11.30 33.51 -10.96
C ASP A 427 9.86 33.49 -11.53
N PHE A 428 9.53 34.45 -12.39
CA PHE A 428 8.26 34.51 -13.09
C PHE A 428 8.26 33.55 -14.28
N PHE A 429 7.07 33.14 -14.71
CA PHE A 429 6.93 32.30 -15.90
C PHE A 429 7.50 33.01 -17.13
N ILE A 430 8.52 32.40 -17.72
CA ILE A 430 9.14 32.80 -18.98
C ILE A 430 9.08 31.57 -19.90
N PRO A 431 8.39 31.64 -21.06
CA PRO A 431 8.22 30.50 -21.96
C PRO A 431 9.54 29.85 -22.39
N GLU A 432 10.58 30.65 -22.62
CA GLU A 432 11.92 30.19 -23.03
C GLU A 432 12.60 29.30 -21.97
N PHE A 433 12.12 29.36 -20.74
CA PHE A 433 12.67 28.66 -19.59
C PHE A 433 11.82 27.48 -19.13
N GLU A 434 10.68 27.22 -19.78
CA GLU A 434 9.76 26.13 -19.42
C GLU A 434 10.44 24.75 -19.50
N ASP A 435 11.22 24.49 -20.54
CA ASP A 435 11.82 23.18 -20.82
C ASP A 435 13.25 23.00 -20.26
N LEU A 436 13.70 23.91 -19.38
CA LEU A 436 15.08 23.95 -18.89
C LEU A 436 15.40 22.89 -17.82
N GLY A 437 14.39 22.15 -17.32
CA GLY A 437 14.55 21.09 -16.33
C GLY A 437 13.54 21.18 -15.17
N MET A 438 13.76 20.37 -14.14
CA MET A 438 12.94 20.35 -12.92
C MET A 438 13.43 21.41 -11.92
N GLN A 439 12.53 21.90 -11.07
CA GLN A 439 12.81 22.86 -10.00
C GLN A 439 12.76 22.17 -8.62
N PRO A 440 13.65 22.50 -7.68
CA PRO A 440 13.59 21.93 -6.33
C PRO A 440 12.44 22.56 -5.51
N LEU A 441 11.74 21.73 -4.74
CA LEU A 441 10.75 22.20 -3.77
C LEU A 441 11.42 22.59 -2.44
N GLN A 442 11.30 23.86 -2.07
CA GLN A 442 11.76 24.36 -0.77
C GLN A 442 10.78 24.02 0.35
N THR A 443 11.30 23.67 1.53
CA THR A 443 10.50 23.29 2.72
C THR A 443 9.49 24.38 3.12
N ARG A 444 9.89 25.65 3.01
CA ARG A 444 9.06 26.82 3.36
C ARG A 444 7.73 26.90 2.60
N PHE A 445 7.62 26.27 1.43
CA PHE A 445 6.38 26.25 0.65
C PHE A 445 5.32 25.25 1.18
N ILE A 446 5.71 24.37 2.10
CA ILE A 446 4.86 23.32 2.69
C ILE A 446 4.39 23.73 4.09
N SER A 447 5.31 24.19 4.93
CA SER A 447 5.03 24.69 6.28
C SER A 447 6.20 25.55 6.76
N ASP A 448 5.91 26.55 7.60
CA ASP A 448 6.94 27.34 8.31
C ASP A 448 7.43 26.67 9.61
N SER A 449 6.88 25.51 9.98
CA SER A 449 7.31 24.74 11.14
C SER A 449 8.56 23.91 10.85
N GLY A 450 9.73 24.31 11.34
CA GLY A 450 10.99 23.53 11.25
C GLY A 450 12.25 24.40 11.23
N LYS A 451 13.44 23.81 11.38
CA LYS A 451 14.69 24.54 11.15
C LYS A 451 14.83 24.78 9.64
N GLN A 452 14.60 26.01 9.20
CA GLN A 452 14.73 26.53 7.83
C GLN A 452 16.19 26.49 7.30
N THR A 453 17.00 25.51 7.67
CA THR A 453 18.20 25.17 6.92
C THR A 453 17.75 24.75 5.53
N GLU A 454 18.20 25.45 4.48
CA GLU A 454 17.82 25.31 3.07
C GLU A 454 18.06 23.90 2.50
N LYS A 455 17.29 22.92 2.95
CA LYS A 455 17.20 21.60 2.37
C LYS A 455 15.93 21.53 1.54
N PHE A 456 16.09 21.33 0.25
CA PHE A 456 15.00 21.01 -0.67
C PHE A 456 14.51 19.57 -0.42
N LYS A 457 13.23 19.30 -0.68
CA LYS A 457 12.61 17.98 -0.40
C LYS A 457 12.63 17.03 -1.58
N GLY A 458 12.67 17.58 -2.78
CA GLY A 458 12.67 16.84 -4.02
C GLY A 458 12.50 17.80 -5.19
N TRP A 459 12.33 17.24 -6.37
CA TRP A 459 12.24 17.96 -7.63
C TRP A 459 10.82 17.88 -8.17
N GLN A 460 10.31 19.01 -8.65
CA GLN A 460 9.01 19.16 -9.27
C GLN A 460 9.15 19.80 -10.65
N PRO A 461 8.17 19.66 -11.55
CA PRO A 461 8.19 20.38 -12.83
C PRO A 461 8.36 21.87 -12.59
N ARG A 462 9.15 22.54 -13.44
CA ARG A 462 9.32 23.98 -13.33
C ARG A 462 7.98 24.69 -13.49
N TYR A 463 7.78 25.74 -12.70
CA TYR A 463 6.54 26.52 -12.65
C TYR A 463 5.31 25.70 -12.20
N SER A 464 5.49 24.66 -11.37
CA SER A 464 4.39 23.87 -10.83
C SER A 464 3.39 24.73 -10.06
N GLU A 465 3.84 25.82 -9.43
CA GLU A 465 3.00 26.77 -8.73
C GLU A 465 1.96 27.45 -9.64
N TYR A 466 2.22 27.60 -10.95
CA TYR A 466 1.21 28.08 -11.92
C TYR A 466 0.24 27.00 -12.39
N LYS A 467 0.56 25.72 -12.14
CA LYS A 467 -0.16 24.55 -12.68
C LYS A 467 -1.04 23.87 -11.63
N THR A 468 -0.86 24.18 -10.34
CA THR A 468 -1.57 23.53 -9.23
C THR A 468 -2.12 24.53 -8.22
N ALA A 469 -3.34 24.31 -7.74
CA ALA A 469 -3.92 25.02 -6.60
C ALA A 469 -4.01 24.08 -5.39
N LEU A 470 -4.02 24.65 -4.18
CA LEU A 470 -4.03 23.92 -2.91
C LEU A 470 -5.18 24.40 -2.04
N ASP A 471 -5.78 23.50 -1.26
CA ASP A 471 -6.74 23.86 -0.21
C ASP A 471 -6.00 24.37 1.03
N ILE A 472 -6.43 25.50 1.60
CA ILE A 472 -5.71 26.19 2.67
C ILE A 472 -6.64 26.56 3.83
N ASN A 473 -6.19 26.27 5.05
CA ASN A 473 -6.80 26.65 6.30
C ASN A 473 -6.21 27.97 6.81
N HIS A 474 -7.05 29.01 6.91
CA HIS A 474 -6.64 30.35 7.34
C HIS A 474 -7.02 30.67 8.79
N GLY A 475 -6.27 31.58 9.41
CA GLY A 475 -6.61 32.18 10.70
C GLY A 475 -6.71 31.15 11.84
N GLN A 476 -7.84 31.15 12.56
CA GLN A 476 -8.04 30.26 13.71
C GLN A 476 -8.13 28.76 13.34
N PHE A 477 -8.29 28.43 12.05
CA PHE A 477 -8.23 27.04 11.58
C PHE A 477 -6.80 26.52 11.39
N ALA A 478 -5.78 27.40 11.41
CA ALA A 478 -4.39 26.98 11.26
C ALA A 478 -3.90 26.16 12.47
N ASN A 479 -2.80 25.43 12.31
CA ASN A 479 -2.24 24.60 13.37
C ASN A 479 -2.05 25.36 14.70
N GLY A 480 -2.37 24.71 15.81
CA GLY A 480 -2.21 25.27 17.16
C GLY A 480 -3.23 26.33 17.56
N GLN A 481 -4.16 26.71 16.68
CA GLN A 481 -5.20 27.71 16.96
C GLN A 481 -6.51 27.08 17.48
N PRO A 482 -7.41 27.87 18.08
CA PRO A 482 -8.63 27.36 18.72
C PRO A 482 -9.67 26.70 17.82
N LEU A 483 -9.57 26.80 16.48
CA LEU A 483 -10.47 26.11 15.55
C LEU A 483 -9.74 25.04 14.70
N SER A 484 -8.49 24.71 15.04
CA SER A 484 -7.70 23.69 14.32
C SER A 484 -8.33 22.30 14.31
N TYR A 485 -9.17 21.95 15.28
CA TYR A 485 -9.85 20.65 15.38
C TYR A 485 -11.13 20.54 14.52
N TRP A 486 -11.39 21.54 13.68
CA TRP A 486 -12.50 21.55 12.72
C TRP A 486 -12.06 21.21 11.30
N SER A 487 -10.78 21.02 11.01
CA SER A 487 -10.30 20.63 9.68
C SER A 487 -9.17 19.62 9.78
N VAL A 488 -8.86 18.92 8.68
CA VAL A 488 -7.64 18.10 8.56
C VAL A 488 -6.57 18.95 7.91
N GLY A 489 -5.34 18.87 8.42
CA GLY A 489 -4.21 19.54 7.81
C GLY A 489 -2.98 18.66 7.75
N ARG A 490 -2.24 18.70 6.64
CA ARG A 490 -0.95 18.02 6.52
C ARG A 490 0.05 18.66 7.49
N GLY A 491 0.82 17.84 8.22
CA GLY A 491 1.88 18.33 9.11
C GLY A 491 1.45 18.90 10.46
N ARG A 492 0.16 18.82 10.84
CA ARG A 492 -0.32 19.34 12.14
C ARG A 492 0.24 18.60 13.36
N SER A 493 0.59 17.33 13.22
CA SER A 493 0.98 16.43 14.32
C SER A 493 2.49 16.30 14.55
N GLY A 494 3.28 17.31 14.20
CA GLY A 494 4.74 17.28 14.38
C GLY A 494 5.44 16.24 13.50
N GLU A 495 4.90 15.97 12.32
CA GLU A 495 5.64 15.23 11.29
C GLU A 495 6.94 16.00 11.03
N THR A 496 8.08 15.38 11.30
CA THR A 496 9.38 15.93 10.90
C THR A 496 9.45 15.85 9.39
N LEU A 497 8.89 16.86 8.73
CA LEU A 497 9.10 17.16 7.32
C LEU A 497 10.60 17.32 7.01
N ASP A 498 11.47 17.42 8.04
CA ASP A 498 12.92 17.51 7.98
C ASP A 498 13.59 16.44 7.09
N THR A 499 13.09 15.20 7.05
CA THR A 499 13.57 14.16 6.13
C THR A 499 12.48 13.72 5.16
N PHE A 500 12.75 13.85 3.86
CA PHE A 500 11.85 13.35 2.83
C PHE A 500 11.99 11.83 2.75
N ASN A 501 11.10 11.13 3.45
CA ASN A 501 11.07 9.68 3.53
C ASN A 501 9.78 9.14 2.91
N ILE A 502 9.72 7.82 2.75
CA ILE A 502 8.53 7.14 2.22
C ILE A 502 7.28 7.31 3.09
N ALA A 503 7.44 7.54 4.39
CA ALA A 503 6.33 7.81 5.31
C ALA A 503 5.56 9.07 4.89
N SER A 504 6.27 10.11 4.46
CA SER A 504 5.70 11.41 4.09
C SER A 504 4.77 11.36 2.85
N LEU A 505 4.91 10.32 2.02
CA LEU A 505 4.10 10.08 0.83
C LEU A 505 2.85 9.24 1.09
N LYS A 506 2.77 8.59 2.26
CA LYS A 506 1.63 7.75 2.65
C LYS A 506 0.67 8.53 3.52
N ILE A 507 -0.57 8.04 3.60
CA ILE A 507 -1.58 8.62 4.49
C ILE A 507 -1.19 8.29 5.92
N ASN A 508 -0.76 9.30 6.68
CA ASN A 508 -0.43 9.12 8.07
C ASN A 508 -1.70 9.08 8.91
N PRO A 509 -1.91 8.03 9.74
CA PRO A 509 -3.07 7.99 10.61
C PRO A 509 -3.18 9.18 11.57
N LYS A 510 -2.05 9.80 11.99
CA LYS A 510 -2.01 10.96 12.88
C LYS A 510 -2.67 12.23 12.35
N TRP A 511 -2.90 12.33 11.03
CA TRP A 511 -3.58 13.50 10.46
C TRP A 511 -4.98 13.71 11.05
N LEU A 512 -5.62 12.63 11.51
CA LEU A 512 -6.93 12.65 12.15
C LEU A 512 -6.92 12.97 13.65
N ASP A 513 -5.75 12.96 14.32
CA ASP A 513 -5.63 13.21 15.77
C ASP A 513 -6.12 14.61 16.17
N SER A 514 -6.10 15.57 15.24
CA SER A 514 -6.62 16.92 15.51
C SER A 514 -8.14 16.95 15.70
N ILE A 515 -8.86 15.98 15.12
CA ILE A 515 -10.32 16.01 15.01
C ILE A 515 -10.98 15.00 15.94
N PHE A 516 -10.39 13.80 16.08
CA PHE A 516 -10.93 12.78 16.98
C PHE A 516 -10.59 13.10 18.42
N ALA A 517 -11.49 12.75 19.34
CA ALA A 517 -11.23 12.94 20.78
C ALA A 517 -10.15 12.00 21.32
N VAL A 518 -9.87 10.90 20.61
CA VAL A 518 -8.88 9.89 20.97
C VAL A 518 -7.80 9.87 19.91
N ASN A 519 -6.55 10.10 20.32
CA ASN A 519 -5.39 10.02 19.44
C ASN A 519 -5.03 8.57 19.15
N TYR A 520 -4.61 8.30 17.92
CA TYR A 520 -4.23 6.95 17.53
C TYR A 520 -2.87 6.55 18.10
N ASN A 521 -2.86 5.45 18.87
CA ASN A 521 -1.67 4.95 19.56
C ASN A 521 -1.08 3.66 18.93
N GLY A 522 -1.67 3.16 17.84
CA GLY A 522 -1.27 1.88 17.24
C GLY A 522 -2.14 0.68 17.61
N THR A 523 -3.07 0.81 18.56
CA THR A 523 -3.99 -0.26 18.97
C THR A 523 -5.39 -0.09 18.38
N GLN A 524 -6.12 -1.19 18.26
CA GLN A 524 -7.47 -1.23 17.67
C GLN A 524 -8.48 -0.38 18.45
N LEU A 525 -8.29 -0.19 19.76
CA LEU A 525 -9.17 0.65 20.58
C LEU A 525 -9.20 2.11 20.13
N THR A 526 -8.14 2.58 19.49
CA THR A 526 -8.01 3.98 19.05
C THR A 526 -8.37 4.19 17.58
N ASP A 527 -8.89 3.16 16.91
CA ASP A 527 -9.31 3.25 15.51
C ASP A 527 -10.49 4.21 15.35
N CYS A 528 -10.36 5.14 14.40
CA CYS A 528 -11.33 6.23 14.25
C CYS A 528 -12.65 5.80 13.59
N VAL A 529 -12.66 4.72 12.80
CA VAL A 529 -13.83 4.19 12.09
C VAL A 529 -14.12 2.78 12.57
N PHE A 530 -15.39 2.45 12.73
CA PHE A 530 -15.87 1.12 13.04
C PHE A 530 -17.23 0.88 12.40
N GLY A 531 -17.49 -0.34 11.96
CA GLY A 531 -18.74 -0.67 11.31
C GLY A 531 -18.67 -2.03 10.65
N GLY A 532 -19.48 -2.21 9.60
CA GLY A 532 -19.61 -3.49 8.95
C GLY A 532 -19.82 -3.40 7.47
N CYS A 533 -19.14 -4.30 6.75
CA CYS A 533 -19.41 -4.57 5.35
C CYS A 533 -20.13 -5.90 5.22
N GLN A 534 -21.22 -5.91 4.46
CA GLN A 534 -21.93 -7.11 4.05
C GLN A 534 -21.56 -7.43 2.61
N PHE A 535 -21.02 -8.63 2.41
CA PHE A 535 -20.70 -9.17 1.10
C PHE A 535 -21.77 -10.19 0.74
N ASN A 536 -22.60 -9.89 -0.26
CA ASN A 536 -23.47 -10.87 -0.86
C ASN A 536 -22.68 -11.55 -1.98
N ILE A 537 -22.42 -12.85 -1.84
CA ILE A 537 -21.48 -13.57 -2.71
C ILE A 537 -22.17 -14.80 -3.29
N GLN A 538 -22.21 -14.88 -4.61
CA GLN A 538 -22.58 -16.09 -5.33
C GLN A 538 -21.34 -16.67 -6.02
N LYS A 539 -20.96 -17.89 -5.63
CA LYS A 539 -19.86 -18.63 -6.26
C LYS A 539 -20.43 -19.82 -7.03
N VAL A 540 -20.22 -19.87 -8.34
CA VAL A 540 -20.55 -21.02 -9.17
C VAL A 540 -19.28 -21.83 -9.42
N SER A 541 -19.26 -23.07 -8.96
CA SER A 541 -18.06 -23.92 -8.94
C SER A 541 -18.36 -25.33 -9.43
N ASP A 542 -17.35 -26.02 -9.96
CA ASP A 542 -17.42 -27.43 -10.41
C ASP A 542 -17.35 -28.43 -9.23
N MET A 543 -18.02 -28.09 -8.13
CA MET A 543 -18.10 -28.89 -6.90
C MET A 543 -19.45 -29.58 -6.77
N SER A 544 -19.45 -30.81 -6.27
CA SER A 544 -20.68 -31.50 -5.87
C SER A 544 -21.31 -30.85 -4.65
N GLU A 545 -22.64 -30.76 -4.60
CA GLU A 545 -23.37 -30.22 -3.44
C GLU A 545 -23.25 -31.11 -2.19
N SER A 546 -23.41 -32.43 -2.32
CA SER A 546 -23.45 -33.35 -1.17
C SER A 546 -22.08 -33.91 -0.76
N GLY A 547 -21.11 -33.95 -1.67
CA GLY A 547 -19.81 -34.60 -1.44
C GLY A 547 -19.86 -36.12 -1.29
N GLU A 548 -21.04 -36.73 -1.41
CA GLU A 548 -21.21 -38.18 -1.27
C GLU A 548 -20.69 -38.92 -2.51
N PRO A 549 -20.13 -40.14 -2.34
CA PRO A 549 -19.77 -40.97 -3.47
C PRO A 549 -21.02 -41.24 -4.31
N ARG A 550 -20.94 -41.00 -5.62
CA ARG A 550 -22.01 -41.35 -6.55
C ARG A 550 -22.20 -42.87 -6.53
N ILE A 551 -23.33 -43.32 -5.99
CA ILE A 551 -23.75 -44.73 -5.97
C ILE A 551 -24.09 -45.20 -7.39
#